data_AF-A0A972MYP9-F1
#
_entry.id   AF-A0A972MYP9-F1
#
_cell.length_a   1.000
_cell.length_b   1.000
_cell.length_c   1.000
_cell.angle_alpha   90.00
_cell.angle_beta   90.00
_cell.angle_gamma   90.00
#
_symmetry.space_group_name_H-M   'P 1'
#
loop_
_entity.id
_entity.type
_entity.pdbx_description
1 polymer ?
#
loop_
_entity_poly.entity_id
_entity_poly.type
_entity_poly.pdbx_seq_one_letter_code
_entity_poly.pdbx_strand_id
1 'polypeptide(L)' 'VEFLRMIVVHELAHFKELEHNKSFYQLCEHMEPDYHVLEFEVRVYLTYLSLGQKPLW' A
#
# COMPACT_ATOMS: atom_id res chain seq x y z
N VAL A 1 -10.02 -0.37 -7.43
CA VAL A 1 -10.01 1.06 -7.01
C VAL A 1 -9.26 1.21 -5.69
N GLU A 2 -9.49 0.32 -4.72
CA GLU A 2 -8.87 0.35 -3.39
C GLU A 2 -7.33 0.32 -3.43
N PHE A 3 -6.72 -0.55 -4.25
CA PHE A 3 -5.25 -0.57 -4.41
C PHE A 3 -4.68 0.76 -4.91
N LEU A 4 -5.34 1.41 -5.88
CA LEU A 4 -4.89 2.69 -6.38
C LEU A 4 -4.97 3.77 -5.29
N ARG A 5 -6.03 3.76 -4.49
CA ARG A 5 -6.18 4.68 -3.35
C ARG A 5 -5.09 4.45 -2.31
N MET A 6 -4.81 3.20 -1.94
CA MET A 6 -3.74 2.87 -0.99
C MET A 6 -2.38 3.34 -1.50
N ILE A 7 -2.05 3.09 -2.79
CA ILE A 7 -0.79 3.56 -3.39
C ILE A 7 -0.70 5.09 -3.35
N VAL A 8 -1.78 5.80 -3.69
CA VAL A 8 -1.79 7.27 -3.61
C VAL A 8 -1.56 7.74 -2.17
N VAL A 9 -2.19 7.13 -1.18
CA VAL A 9 -1.97 7.45 0.24
C VAL A 9 -0.51 7.19 0.67
N HIS A 10 0.08 6.07 0.25
CA HIS A 10 1.48 5.74 0.50
C HIS A 10 2.44 6.82 -0.02
N GLU A 11 2.30 7.17 -1.30
CA GLU A 11 3.18 8.15 -1.95
C GLU A 11 2.94 9.56 -1.42
N LEU A 12 1.71 9.91 -1.04
CA LEU A 12 1.42 11.19 -0.39
C LEU A 12 2.05 11.27 1.01
N ALA A 13 2.07 10.18 1.78
CA ALA A 13 2.72 10.16 3.09
C ALA A 13 4.23 10.44 2.99
N HIS A 14 4.87 10.04 1.88
CA HIS A 14 6.28 10.34 1.61
C HIS A 14 6.63 11.82 1.46
N PHE A 15 5.66 12.71 1.24
CA PHE A 15 5.91 14.15 1.28
C PHE A 15 6.25 14.67 2.68
N LYS A 16 5.86 13.94 3.74
CA LYS A 16 6.09 14.30 5.14
C LYS A 16 7.00 13.33 5.86
N GLU A 17 6.86 12.03 5.59
CA GLU A 17 7.59 10.95 6.27
C GLU A 17 8.35 10.12 5.23
N LEU A 18 9.68 10.25 5.17
CA LEU A 18 10.49 9.60 4.13
C LEU A 18 10.68 8.10 4.36
N GLU A 19 10.77 7.67 5.61
CA GLU A 19 11.00 6.27 5.99
C GLU A 19 9.68 5.60 6.41
N HIS A 20 9.52 4.30 6.11
CA HIS A 20 8.39 3.47 6.56
C HIS A 20 8.49 3.12 8.05
N ASN A 21 8.49 4.14 8.91
CA ASN A 21 8.53 4.03 10.36
C ASN A 21 7.11 4.18 10.96
N LYS A 22 7.00 4.16 12.30
CA LYS A 22 5.70 4.26 13.00
C LYS A 22 4.91 5.51 12.61
N SER A 23 5.57 6.66 12.45
CA SER A 23 4.91 7.92 12.07
C SER A 23 4.34 7.87 10.65
N PHE A 24 5.08 7.27 9.71
CA PHE A 24 4.61 7.03 8.35
C PHE A 24 3.33 6.18 8.33
N TYR A 25 3.34 5.04 9.05
CA TYR A 25 2.18 4.15 9.07
C TYR A 25 0.96 4.81 9.74
N GLN A 26 1.17 5.58 10.82
CA GLN A 26 0.10 6.36 11.45
C GLN A 26 -0.50 7.41 10.51
N LEU A 27 0.34 8.06 9.69
CA LEU A 27 -0.12 9.03 8.70
C LEU A 27 -0.92 8.35 7.58
N CYS A 28 -0.48 7.19 7.13
CA CYS A 28 -1.20 6.40 6.13
C CYS A 28 -2.56 5.92 6.65
N GLU A 29 -2.61 5.34 7.85
CA GLU A 29 -3.84 4.84 8.49
C GLU A 29 -4.85 5.97 8.75
N HIS A 30 -4.37 7.19 9.00
CA HIS A 30 -5.23 8.36 9.11
C HIS A 30 -5.94 8.72 7.79
N MET A 31 -5.29 8.51 6.64
CA MET A 31 -5.86 8.80 5.31
C MET A 31 -6.65 7.62 4.71
N GLU A 32 -6.27 6.40 5.08
CA GLU A 32 -6.90 5.14 4.66
C GLU A 32 -6.93 4.16 5.84
N PRO A 33 -8.09 3.99 6.53
CA PRO A 33 -8.20 3.11 7.69
C PRO A 33 -7.80 1.66 7.42
N ASP A 34 -8.00 1.16 6.19
CA ASP A 34 -7.64 -0.21 5.81
C ASP A 34 -6.22 -0.32 5.22
N TYR A 35 -5.38 0.72 5.36
CA TYR A 35 -4.08 0.83 4.71
C TYR A 35 -3.20 -0.40 4.90
N HIS A 36 -3.11 -0.93 6.12
CA HIS A 36 -2.28 -2.09 6.42
C HIS A 36 -2.73 -3.36 5.69
N VAL A 37 -4.04 -3.57 5.58
CA VAL A 37 -4.60 -4.72 4.86
C VAL A 37 -4.33 -4.56 3.37
N LEU A 38 -4.65 -3.39 2.81
CA LEU A 38 -4.46 -3.11 1.39
C LEU A 38 -2.99 -3.15 0.97
N GLU A 39 -2.07 -2.64 1.79
CA GLU A 39 -0.62 -2.72 1.53
C GLU A 39 -0.15 -4.18 1.48
N PHE A 40 -0.57 -4.98 2.46
CA PHE A 40 -0.24 -6.41 2.49
C PHE A 40 -0.79 -7.14 1.27
N GLU A 41 -2.06 -6.94 0.93
CA GLU A 41 -2.71 -7.57 -0.23
C GLU A 41 -2.03 -7.20 -1.54
N VAL A 42 -1.68 -5.92 -1.73
CA VAL A 42 -0.93 -5.48 -2.91
C VAL A 42 0.43 -6.17 -2.98
N ARG A 43 1.18 -6.24 -1.88
CA ARG A 43 2.49 -6.91 -1.86
C ARG A 43 2.36 -8.40 -2.20
N VAL A 44 1.36 -9.08 -1.66
CA VAL A 44 1.05 -10.48 -1.99
C VAL A 44 0.70 -10.62 -3.47
N TYR A 45 -0.16 -9.76 -4.00
CA TYR A 45 -0.57 -9.81 -5.39
C TYR A 45 0.59 -9.56 -6.36
N LEU A 46 1.43 -8.56 -6.10
CA LEU A 46 2.63 -8.31 -6.90
C LEU A 46 3.64 -9.46 -6.82
N THR A 47 3.73 -10.14 -5.67
CA THR A 47 4.55 -11.35 -5.52
C THR A 47 3.97 -12.51 -6.34
N TYR A 48 2.66 -12.68 -6.34
CA TYR A 48 1.99 -13.68 -7.17
C TYR A 48 2.25 -13.44 -8.67
N LEU A 49 2.14 -12.19 -9.13
CA LEU A 49 2.46 -11.82 -10.52
C LEU A 49 3.96 -12.02 -10.85
N SER A 50 4.87 -11.71 -9.92
CA SER A 50 6.31 -11.88 -10.15
C SER A 50 6.72 -13.36 -10.32
N LEU A 51 5.90 -14.29 -9.80
CA LEU A 51 6.03 -15.73 -10.04
C LEU A 51 5.49 -16.18 -11.40
N GLY A 52 5.19 -15.25 -12.32
CA GLY A 52 4.73 -15.53 -13.69
C GLY A 52 3.29 -16.01 -13.76
N GLN A 53 2.51 -15.81 -12.70
CA GLN A 53 1.11 -16.18 -12.66
C GLN A 53 0.27 -15.20 -13.49
N LYS A 54 -0.89 -15.67 -13.95
CA LYS A 54 -1.83 -14.82 -14.71
C LYS A 54 -2.53 -13.85 -13.76
N PRO A 55 -2.86 -12.62 -14.21
CA PRO A 55 -3.74 -11.74 -13.44
C PRO A 55 -5.00 -12.47 -12.97
N LEU A 56 -5.40 -12.24 -11.72
CA LEU A 56 -6.59 -12.86 -11.14
C LEU A 56 -7.89 -12.26 -11.70
N TRP A 57 -7.76 -11.18 -12.48
CA TRP A 57 -8.84 -10.50 -13.22
C TRP A 57 -8.32 -9.97 -14.57
#